data_AF-A0A520B5D0-F1
#
_entry.id   AF-A0A520B5D0-F1
#
_cell.length_a   1.000
_cell.length_b   1.000
_cell.length_c   1.000
_cell.angle_alpha   90.00
_cell.angle_beta   90.00
_cell.angle_gamma   90.00
#
_symmetry.space_group_name_H-M   'P 1'
#
loop_
_entity.id
_entity.type
_entity.pdbx_description
1 polymer ?
#
loop_
_entity_poly.entity_id
_entity_poly.type
_entity_poly.pdbx_seq_one_letter_code
_entity_poly.pdbx_strand_id
1 'polypeptide(L)' 'MDNAQVLSHVLRLLDDVLSLNGRAQTFTRDTALLGALPELDSMAVVSLITAMEEQLGIVVD' A
#
# COMPACT_ATOMS: atom_id res chain seq x y z
N MET A 1 3.58 16.61 -5.74
CA MET A 1 2.33 15.92 -5.34
C MET A 1 1.93 16.46 -3.99
N ASP A 2 0.66 16.82 -3.80
CA ASP A 2 0.16 17.12 -2.47
C ASP A 2 -0.04 15.82 -1.66
N ASN A 3 -0.24 15.94 -0.34
CA ASN A 3 -0.33 14.77 0.55
C ASN A 3 -1.59 13.91 0.27
N ALA A 4 -2.66 14.50 -0.28
CA ALA A 4 -3.87 13.76 -0.64
C ALA A 4 -3.63 12.88 -1.88
N GLN A 5 -2.89 13.39 -2.86
CA GLN A 5 -2.48 12.63 -4.04
C GLN A 5 -1.59 11.45 -3.66
N VAL A 6 -0.61 11.66 -2.76
CA VAL A 6 0.26 10.58 -2.28
C VAL A 6 -0.54 9.48 -1.59
N LEU A 7 -1.44 9.83 -0.66
CA LEU A 7 -2.28 8.85 0.01
C LEU A 7 -3.11 8.05 -1.00
N SER A 8 -3.75 8.71 -1.96
CA SER A 8 -4.55 8.01 -2.98
C SER A 8 -3.71 7.03 -3.81
N HIS A 9 -2.44 7.34 -4.06
CA HIS A 9 -1.53 6.48 -4.81
C HIS A 9 -1.13 5.26 -3.99
N VAL A 10 -0.78 5.47 -2.71
CA VAL A 10 -0.46 4.37 -1.78
C VAL A 10 -1.65 3.43 -1.62
N LEU A 11 -2.87 3.95 -1.50
CA LEU A 11 -4.07 3.11 -1.39
C LEU A 11 -4.32 2.28 -2.65
N ARG A 12 -4.05 2.81 -3.84
CA ARG A 12 -4.14 2.04 -5.10
C ARG A 12 -3.09 0.94 -5.15
N LEU A 13 -1.83 1.24 -4.83
CA LEU A 13 -0.77 0.24 -4.80
C LEU A 13 -1.06 -0.89 -3.80
N LEU A 14 -1.60 -0.53 -2.63
CA LEU A 14 -2.02 -1.50 -1.63
C LEU A 14 -3.15 -2.40 -2.15
N ASP A 15 -4.13 -1.83 -2.87
CA ASP A 15 -5.23 -2.59 -3.46
C ASP A 15 -4.74 -3.58 -4.52
N ASP A 16 -3.84 -3.13 -5.39
CA ASP A 16 -3.31 -3.90 -6.51
C ASP A 16 -2.40 -5.04 -6.03
N VAL A 17 -1.43 -4.72 -5.16
CA VAL A 17 -0.45 -5.70 -4.64
C VAL A 17 -1.13 -6.78 -3.81
N LEU A 18 -2.10 -6.39 -2.98
CA LEU A 18 -2.82 -7.32 -2.10
C LEU A 18 -4.10 -7.89 -2.73
N SER A 19 -4.41 -7.52 -3.99
CA SER A 19 -5.62 -7.96 -4.71
C SER A 19 -6.90 -7.75 -3.90
N LEU A 20 -7.06 -6.56 -3.31
CA LEU A 20 -8.13 -6.25 -2.35
C LEU A 20 -9.46 -5.84 -3.00
N ASN A 21 -9.52 -5.78 -4.33
CA ASN A 21 -10.74 -5.52 -5.12
C ASN A 21 -11.48 -4.23 -4.71
N GLY A 22 -10.73 -3.15 -4.51
CA GLY A 22 -11.22 -1.83 -4.12
C GLY A 22 -11.36 -1.62 -2.61
N ARG A 23 -11.15 -2.63 -1.77
CA ARG A 23 -11.26 -2.50 -0.30
C ARG A 23 -10.31 -1.43 0.24
N ALA A 24 -9.11 -1.29 -0.33
CA ALA A 24 -8.13 -0.33 0.15
C ALA A 24 -8.56 1.13 -0.04
N GLN A 25 -9.48 1.42 -0.97
CA GLN A 25 -9.98 2.80 -1.17
C GLN A 25 -10.77 3.35 0.02
N THR A 26 -11.23 2.46 0.91
CA THR A 26 -11.92 2.83 2.15
C THR A 26 -10.96 3.06 3.32
N PHE A 27 -9.67 2.77 3.14
CA PHE A 27 -8.70 2.88 4.21
C PHE A 27 -8.35 4.33 4.49
N THR A 28 -8.04 4.58 5.75
CA THR A 28 -7.60 5.87 6.26
C THR A 28 -6.19 5.71 6.83
N ARG A 29 -5.59 6.82 7.28
CA ARG A 29 -4.26 6.78 7.92
C ARG A 29 -4.24 5.98 9.22
N ASP A 30 -5.40 5.79 9.86
CA ASP A 30 -5.55 5.06 11.11
C ASP A 30 -5.86 3.57 10.89
N THR A 31 -5.98 3.12 9.64
CA THR A 31 -6.26 1.72 9.31
C THR A 31 -5.03 0.86 9.61
N ALA A 32 -5.19 -0.09 10.54
CA ALA A 32 -4.17 -1.10 10.80
C ALA A 32 -3.96 -2.00 9.56
N LEU A 33 -2.69 -2.23 9.20
CA LEU A 33 -2.32 -3.06 8.05
C LEU A 33 -1.78 -4.42 8.51
N LEU A 34 -0.64 -4.44 9.20
CA LEU A 34 0.01 -5.66 9.68
C LEU A 34 -0.87 -6.38 10.70
N GLY A 35 -1.16 -7.66 10.45
CA GLY A 35 -2.00 -8.51 11.29
C GLY A 35 -3.51 -8.26 11.17
N ALA A 36 -3.94 -7.13 10.61
CA ALA A 36 -5.34 -6.83 10.33
C ALA A 36 -5.76 -7.24 8.91
N LEU A 37 -4.82 -7.21 7.96
CA LEU A 37 -5.03 -7.71 6.60
C LEU A 37 -4.38 -9.09 6.47
N PRO A 38 -5.16 -10.18 6.33
CA PRO A 38 -4.60 -11.51 6.14
C PRO A 38 -3.79 -11.64 4.84
N GLU A 39 -4.03 -10.78 3.86
CA GLU A 39 -3.32 -10.74 2.58
C GLU A 39 -1.92 -10.13 2.70
N LEU A 40 -1.67 -9.29 3.72
CA LEU A 40 -0.37 -8.66 3.95
C LEU A 40 0.57 -9.60 4.72
N ASP A 41 1.03 -10.65 4.03
CA ASP A 41 2.05 -11.57 4.54
C ASP A 41 3.49 -11.05 4.32
N SER A 42 4.48 -11.81 4.78
CA SER A 42 5.90 -11.43 4.67
C SER A 42 6.37 -11.19 3.24
N MET A 43 5.83 -11.90 2.25
CA MET A 43 6.22 -11.75 0.83
C MET A 43 5.46 -10.60 0.17
N ALA A 44 4.22 -10.36 0.57
CA ALA A 44 3.41 -9.24 0.14
C ALA A 44 4.00 -7.90 0.62
N VAL A 45 4.56 -7.86 1.84
CA VAL A 45 5.29 -6.67 2.34
C VAL A 45 6.47 -6.33 1.43
N VAL A 46 7.29 -7.31 1.04
CA VAL A 46 8.43 -7.08 0.13
C VAL A 46 7.94 -6.56 -1.22
N SER A 47 6.92 -7.21 -1.79
CA SER A 47 6.33 -6.79 -3.06
C SER A 47 5.77 -5.36 -3.01
N LEU A 48 5.11 -5.00 -1.89
CA LEU A 48 4.56 -3.66 -1.69
C LEU A 48 5.66 -2.61 -1.59
N ILE A 49 6.73 -2.88 -0.84
CA ILE A 49 7.88 -1.97 -0.72
C ILE A 49 8.51 -1.75 -2.09
N THR A 50 8.82 -2.83 -2.83
CA THR A 50 9.40 -2.72 -4.17
C THR A 50 8.50 -1.91 -5.12
N ALA A 51 7.18 -2.17 -5.11
CA ALA A 51 6.24 -1.39 -5.92
C ALA A 51 6.22 0.10 -5.53
N MET A 52 6.32 0.41 -4.24
CA MET A 52 6.40 1.78 -3.76
C MET A 52 7.69 2.48 -4.19
N GLU A 53 8.83 1.80 -4.13
CA GLU A 53 10.13 2.33 -4.59
C GLU A 53 10.09 2.64 -6.09
N GLU A 54 9.59 1.72 -6.91
CA GLU A 54 9.47 1.87 -8.36
C GLU A 54 8.51 3.00 -8.77
N GLN A 55 7.35 3.10 -8.11
CA GLN A 55 6.29 4.03 -8.49
C GLN A 55 6.48 5.44 -7.92
N LEU A 56 7.05 5.55 -6.72
CA LEU A 56 7.23 6.82 -6.04
C LEU A 56 8.66 7.36 -6.17
N GLY A 57 9.59 6.58 -6.72
CA GLY A 57 11.00 6.97 -6.86
C GLY A 57 11.69 7.14 -5.52
N ILE A 58 11.29 6.35 -4.52
CA ILE A 58 11.84 6.36 -3.16
C ILE A 58 12.72 5.12 -2.94
N VAL A 59 13.47 5.13 -1.84
CA VAL A 59 14.21 3.96 -1.33
C VAL A 59 13.86 3.80 0.14
N VAL A 60 13.62 2.56 0.57
CA VAL A 60 13.36 2.21 1.97
C VAL A 60 14.54 1.39 2.50
N ASP A 61 15.22 1.90 3.53
CA ASP A 61 16.40 1.28 4.20
C ASP A 61 16.04 0.93 5.66
#